data_AF-A0A7S7W5F4-F1
#
_entry.id   AF-A0A7S7W5F4-F1
#
_cell.length_a   1.000
_cell.length_b   1.000
_cell.length_c   1.000
_cell.angle_alpha   90.00
_cell.angle_beta   90.00
_cell.angle_gamma   90.00
#
_symmetry.space_group_name_H-M   'P 1'
#
loop_
_entity.id
_entity.type
_entity.pdbx_description
1 polymer ?
#
loop_
_entity_poly.entity_id
_entity_poly.type
_entity_poly.pdbx_seq_one_letter_code
_entity_poly.pdbx_strand_id
1 'polypeptide(L)'
;MSNSGWKQDLARDLESFTLGETPSAFEQLRAPTIENWTTQVRRVGKEFKLVIKGQARKHPDYDDGEDICTAAIHWFDRNGRFARSAHRLYMLGEQRGDEIPIEGIDE
;
A
#
# COMPACT_ATOMS: atom_id res chain seq x y z
N MET A 1 22.26 -4.00 -16.84
CA MET A 1 21.07 -3.12 -16.89
C MET A 1 20.90 -2.50 -15.51
N SER A 2 20.88 -1.18 -15.39
CA SER A 2 20.94 -0.49 -14.09
C SER A 2 19.71 -0.82 -13.24
N ASN A 3 19.94 -1.29 -12.01
CA ASN A 3 18.93 -1.71 -11.03
C ASN A 3 18.14 -0.53 -10.41
N SER A 4 18.12 0.62 -11.08
CA SER A 4 17.64 1.92 -10.58
C SER A 4 16.31 2.37 -11.18
N GLY A 5 15.80 1.73 -12.24
CA GLY A 5 14.59 2.15 -12.95
C GLY A 5 13.37 2.27 -12.02
N TRP A 6 13.19 1.30 -11.13
CA TRP A 6 12.06 1.29 -10.20
C TRP A 6 12.04 2.49 -9.23
N LYS A 7 13.21 3.07 -8.89
CA LYS A 7 13.27 4.26 -8.03
C LYS A 7 12.78 5.50 -8.76
N GLN A 8 13.10 5.62 -10.05
CA GLN A 8 12.63 6.72 -10.89
C GLN A 8 11.12 6.59 -11.15
N ASP A 9 10.65 5.36 -11.38
CA ASP A 9 9.21 5.09 -11.50
C ASP A 9 8.47 5.45 -10.22
N LEU A 10 8.96 5.00 -9.06
CA LEU A 10 8.38 5.37 -7.77
C LEU A 10 8.38 6.89 -7.55
N ALA A 11 9.49 7.58 -7.83
CA ALA A 11 9.57 9.02 -7.64
C ALA A 11 8.54 9.77 -8.51
N ARG A 12 8.39 9.36 -9.77
CA ARG A 12 7.38 9.92 -10.69
C ARG A 12 5.96 9.65 -10.20
N ASP A 13 5.68 8.42 -9.77
CA ASP A 13 4.38 8.06 -9.19
C ASP A 13 4.05 8.97 -7.99
N LEU A 14 5.01 9.15 -7.07
CA LEU A 14 4.83 10.00 -5.88
C LEU A 14 4.58 11.46 -6.25
N GLU A 15 5.33 12.02 -7.21
CA GLU A 15 5.12 13.38 -7.70
C GLU A 15 3.69 13.56 -8.24
N SER A 16 3.27 12.70 -9.16
CA SER A 16 1.91 12.70 -9.70
C SER A 16 0.84 12.59 -8.60
N PHE A 17 1.00 11.66 -7.65
CA PHE A 17 -0.01 11.47 -6.61
C PHE A 17 -0.08 12.64 -5.63
N THR A 18 1.04 13.33 -5.35
CA THR A 18 1.02 14.56 -4.54
C THR A 18 0.26 15.70 -5.20
N LEU A 19 0.16 15.69 -6.53
CA LEU A 19 -0.66 16.63 -7.32
C LEU A 19 -2.14 16.21 -7.41
N GLY A 20 -2.51 15.11 -6.77
CA GLY A 20 -3.89 14.59 -6.77
C GLY A 20 -4.21 13.70 -7.97
N GLU A 21 -3.23 13.39 -8.81
CA GLU A 21 -3.40 12.41 -9.87
C GLU A 21 -3.59 11.01 -9.27
N THR A 22 -4.31 10.16 -10.00
CA THR A 22 -4.49 8.74 -9.64
C THR A 22 -3.84 7.85 -10.69
N PRO A 23 -3.48 6.60 -10.35
CA PRO A 23 -2.98 5.65 -11.33
C PRO A 23 -3.92 5.54 -12.53
N SER A 24 -3.37 5.25 -13.71
CA SER A 24 -4.17 5.05 -14.91
C SER A 24 -5.15 3.87 -14.75
N ALA A 25 -6.24 3.85 -15.53
CA ALA A 25 -7.21 2.76 -15.49
C ALA A 25 -6.58 1.38 -15.74
N PHE A 26 -5.54 1.32 -16.59
CA PHE A 26 -4.81 0.08 -16.87
C PHE A 26 -4.00 -0.41 -15.66
N GLU A 27 -3.34 0.50 -14.96
CA GLU A 27 -2.60 0.17 -13.73
C GLU A 27 -3.55 -0.28 -12.62
N GLN A 28 -4.69 0.40 -12.45
CA GLN A 28 -5.71 0.01 -11.49
C GLN A 28 -6.27 -1.40 -11.79
N LEU A 29 -6.54 -1.73 -13.06
CA LEU A 29 -7.05 -3.03 -13.46
C LEU A 29 -6.08 -4.18 -13.17
N ARG A 30 -4.78 -3.92 -13.26
CA ARG A 30 -3.70 -4.91 -13.05
C ARG A 30 -3.21 -4.97 -11.62
N ALA A 31 -3.47 -3.95 -10.82
CA ALA A 31 -3.07 -3.91 -9.43
C ALA A 31 -3.88 -4.93 -8.62
N PRO A 32 -3.24 -5.72 -7.74
CA PRO A 32 -3.97 -6.51 -6.79
C PRO A 32 -4.77 -5.61 -5.86
N THR A 33 -5.89 -6.13 -5.37
CA THR A 33 -6.74 -5.46 -4.41
C THR A 33 -6.48 -6.05 -3.03
N ILE A 34 -6.45 -5.19 -2.01
CA ILE A 34 -6.47 -5.60 -0.61
C ILE A 34 -7.86 -5.29 -0.08
N GLU A 35 -8.63 -6.33 0.22
CA GLU A 35 -9.95 -6.26 0.82
C GLU A 35 -9.83 -6.35 2.35
N ASN A 36 -10.86 -5.94 3.08
CA ASN A 36 -10.91 -6.01 4.55
C ASN A 36 -9.62 -5.49 5.19
N TRP A 37 -9.18 -4.32 4.72
CA TRP A 37 -7.83 -3.82 4.98
C TRP A 37 -7.77 -2.88 6.17
N THR A 38 -6.64 -2.85 6.85
CA THR A 38 -6.30 -1.86 7.89
C THR A 38 -4.83 -1.46 7.78
N THR A 39 -4.47 -0.29 8.29
CA THR A 39 -3.09 0.17 8.34
C THR A 39 -2.41 -0.24 9.65
N GLN A 40 -1.12 -0.53 9.59
CA GLN A 40 -0.31 -0.82 10.77
C GLN A 40 1.07 -0.18 10.66
N VAL A 41 1.53 0.47 11.73
CA VAL A 41 2.92 0.89 11.85
C VAL A 41 3.71 -0.24 12.51
N ARG A 42 4.75 -0.74 11.84
CA ARG A 42 5.61 -1.82 12.34
C ARG A 42 7.02 -1.33 12.56
N ARG A 43 7.60 -1.68 13.71
CA ARG A 43 9.01 -1.41 14.00
C ARG A 43 9.93 -2.34 13.20
N VAL A 44 10.98 -1.77 12.61
CA VAL A 44 12.06 -2.48 11.91
C VAL A 44 13.38 -1.98 12.46
N GLY A 45 13.96 -2.72 13.40
CA GLY A 45 15.14 -2.27 14.14
C GLY A 45 14.86 -0.98 14.93
N LYS A 46 15.52 0.12 14.55
CA LYS A 46 15.32 1.46 15.13
C LYS A 46 14.32 2.33 14.36
N GLU A 47 13.81 1.84 13.23
CA GLU A 47 12.92 2.57 12.34
C GLU A 47 11.49 2.02 12.41
N PHE A 48 10.56 2.71 11.74
CA PHE A 48 9.17 2.31 11.60
C PHE A 48 8.79 2.30 10.13
N LYS A 49 7.93 1.36 9.73
CA LYS A 49 7.30 1.34 8.41
C LYS A 49 5.80 1.23 8.53
N LEU A 50 5.09 1.98 7.70
CA LEU A 50 3.67 1.79 7.46
C LEU A 50 3.47 0.61 6.52
N VAL A 51 2.58 -0.30 6.89
CA VAL A 51 2.12 -1.42 6.05
C VAL A 51 0.60 -1.47 6.05
N ILE A 52 0.04 -2.16 5.05
CA ILE A 52 -1.37 -2.49 5.00
C ILE A 52 -1.50 -3.99 5.21
N LYS A 53 -2.45 -4.38 6.06
CA LYS A 53 -2.88 -5.77 6.23
C LYS A 53 -4.30 -5.93 5.74
N GLY A 54 -4.63 -7.08 5.20
CA GLY A 54 -5.96 -7.39 4.72
C GLY A 54 -5.94 -8.66 3.89
N GLN A 55 -6.98 -8.89 3.11
CA GLN A 55 -7.12 -10.08 2.28
C GLN A 55 -6.73 -9.79 0.84
N ALA A 56 -5.88 -10.62 0.27
CA ALA A 56 -5.43 -10.48 -1.11
C ALA A 56 -6.55 -10.80 -2.10
N ARG A 57 -6.56 -10.08 -3.22
CA ARG A 57 -7.34 -10.42 -4.40
C ARG A 57 -6.54 -10.09 -5.67
N LYS A 58 -6.48 -11.04 -6.61
CA LYS A 58 -5.66 -11.00 -7.83
C LYS A 58 -4.17 -10.76 -7.55
N HIS A 59 -3.68 -11.20 -6.40
CA HIS A 59 -2.26 -11.08 -6.08
C HIS A 59 -1.48 -12.19 -6.80
N PRO A 60 -0.34 -11.90 -7.44
CA PRO A 60 0.40 -12.93 -8.16
C PRO A 60 1.07 -13.97 -7.26
N ASP A 61 1.31 -13.61 -6.00
CA ASP A 61 2.06 -14.42 -5.04
C ASP A 61 1.19 -15.03 -3.92
N TYR A 62 -0.11 -14.69 -3.86
CA TYR A 62 -1.03 -15.14 -2.81
C TYR A 62 -2.38 -15.52 -3.42
N ASP A 63 -3.05 -16.50 -2.82
CA ASP A 63 -4.39 -16.89 -3.26
C ASP A 63 -5.44 -15.84 -2.84
N ASP A 64 -6.53 -15.79 -3.58
CA ASP A 64 -7.64 -14.88 -3.27
C ASP A 64 -8.25 -15.23 -1.89
N GLY A 65 -8.39 -14.21 -1.04
CA GLY A 65 -8.88 -14.33 0.34
C GLY A 65 -7.80 -14.58 1.39
N GLU A 66 -6.55 -14.80 0.99
CA GLU A 66 -5.44 -15.01 1.92
C GLU A 66 -5.09 -13.72 2.67
N ASP A 67 -4.85 -13.83 3.98
CA ASP A 67 -4.38 -12.70 4.80
C ASP A 67 -2.94 -12.33 4.42
N ILE A 68 -2.75 -11.09 3.97
CA ILE A 68 -1.46 -10.55 3.56
C ILE A 68 -1.03 -9.35 4.40
N CYS A 69 0.27 -9.09 4.37
CA CYS A 69 0.88 -7.87 4.87
C CYS A 69 1.76 -7.30 3.76
N THR A 70 1.52 -6.05 3.37
CA THR A 70 2.33 -5.43 2.31
C THR A 70 3.77 -5.20 2.75
N ALA A 71 4.64 -4.97 1.77
CA ALA A 71 5.88 -4.24 1.97
C ALA A 71 5.61 -2.81 2.48
N ALA A 72 6.68 -2.07 2.80
CA ALA A 72 6.57 -0.68 3.25
C ALA A 72 5.81 0.18 2.22
N ILE A 73 4.81 0.92 2.70
CA ILE A 73 4.03 1.85 1.90
C ILE A 73 4.73 3.20 1.84
N HIS A 74 4.91 3.70 0.63
CA HIS A 74 5.48 5.01 0.32
C HIS A 74 4.41 6.05 -0.02
N TRP A 75 3.23 5.60 -0.49
CA TRP A 75 2.07 6.45 -0.70
C TRP A 75 0.80 5.76 -0.23
N PHE A 76 -0.03 6.51 0.48
CA PHE A 76 -1.37 6.10 0.85
C PHE A 76 -2.34 7.18 0.34
N ASP A 77 -3.26 6.81 -0.55
CA ASP A 77 -4.25 7.76 -1.08
C ASP A 77 -5.13 8.29 0.06
N ARG A 78 -5.32 9.61 0.09
CA ARG A 78 -6.10 10.30 1.14
C ARG A 78 -7.53 9.79 1.33
N ASN A 79 -8.12 9.17 0.31
CA ASN A 79 -9.47 8.63 0.36
C ASN A 79 -9.46 7.10 0.53
N GLY A 80 -8.31 6.49 0.80
CA GLY A 80 -8.17 5.05 0.99
C GLY A 80 -8.48 4.23 -0.25
N ARG A 81 -8.25 4.76 -1.46
CA ARG A 81 -8.59 4.06 -2.73
C ARG A 81 -7.45 3.19 -3.25
N PHE A 82 -6.21 3.58 -2.99
CA PHE A 82 -5.02 2.84 -3.44
C PHE A 82 -3.82 3.17 -2.55
N ALA A 83 -2.80 2.31 -2.61
CA ALA A 83 -1.53 2.51 -1.94
C ALA A 83 -0.36 2.04 -2.80
N ARG A 84 0.80 2.67 -2.63
CA ARG A 84 2.02 2.35 -3.38
C ARG A 84 3.12 1.93 -2.43
N SER A 85 3.59 0.70 -2.58
CA SER A 85 4.90 0.27 -2.06
C SER A 85 6.00 0.60 -3.06
N ALA A 86 7.27 0.28 -2.76
CA ALA A 86 8.36 0.47 -3.72
C ALA A 86 8.11 -0.22 -5.08
N HIS A 87 7.56 -1.44 -5.07
CA HIS A 87 7.48 -2.29 -6.26
C HIS A 87 6.07 -2.58 -6.75
N ARG A 88 5.04 -2.24 -5.97
CA ARG A 88 3.66 -2.58 -6.29
C ARG A 88 2.69 -1.47 -5.93
N LEU A 89 1.76 -1.20 -6.85
CA LEU A 89 0.51 -0.51 -6.62
C LEU A 89 -0.53 -1.52 -6.12
N TYR A 90 -1.25 -1.17 -5.06
CA TYR A 90 -2.39 -1.90 -4.55
C TYR A 90 -3.63 -1.05 -4.67
N MET A 91 -4.72 -1.64 -5.15
CA MET A 91 -6.05 -1.08 -4.95
C MET A 91 -6.50 -1.44 -3.54
N LEU A 92 -7.26 -0.55 -2.92
CA LEU A 92 -7.82 -0.76 -1.60
C LEU A 92 -9.34 -0.90 -1.76
N GLY A 93 -9.84 -2.07 -1.37
CA GLY A 93 -11.26 -2.37 -1.38
C GLY A 93 -11.91 -1.89 -0.08
N GLU A 94 -12.77 -2.74 0.50
CA GLU A 94 -13.44 -2.39 1.75
C GLU A 94 -12.44 -2.30 2.91
N GLN A 95 -12.46 -1.19 3.65
CA GLN A 95 -11.67 -1.05 4.86
C GLN A 95 -12.27 -1.95 5.95
N ARG A 96 -11.42 -2.70 6.66
CA ARG A 96 -11.79 -3.37 7.90
C ARG A 96 -12.19 -2.25 8.86
N GLY A 97 -13.48 -2.11 9.18
CA GLY A 97 -14.04 -1.02 9.99
C GLY A 97 -13.54 -0.93 11.44
N ASP A 98 -12.33 -1.41 11.71
CA ASP A 98 -11.63 -1.31 12.97
C ASP A 98 -11.13 0.13 13.14
N GLU A 99 -11.51 0.78 14.24
CA GLU A 99 -10.85 2.00 14.70
C GLU A 99 -9.36 1.72 14.85
N ILE A 100 -8.50 2.60 14.32
CA ILE A 100 -7.06 2.54 14.56
C ILE A 100 -6.87 2.63 16.08
N PRO A 101 -6.38 1.59 16.76
CA PRO A 101 -6.03 1.72 18.17
C PRO A 101 -4.93 2.78 18.25
N ILE A 102 -5.18 3.89 18.94
CA ILE A 102 -4.14 4.86 19.27
C ILE A 102 -3.30 4.27 20.41
N GLU A 103 -2.66 3.12 20.18
CA GLU A 103 -1.69 2.57 21.11
C GLU A 103 -0.29 2.93 20.62
N GLY A 104 0.37 3.84 21.34
CA GLY A 104 1.71 4.31 21.01
C GLY A 104 2.11 5.71 21.51
N ILE A 105 1.27 6.41 22.27
CA ILE A 105 1.72 7.55 23.09
C ILE A 105 1.71 7.07 24.55
N ASP A 106 2.74 6.32 24.93
CA ASP A 106 3.10 6.22 26.34
C ASP A 106 3.72 7.58 26.73
N GLU A 107 3.35 8.04 27.94
CA GLU A 107 3.67 9.34 28.57
C GLU A 107 5.13 9.82 28.46
#